data_AF-A0A8B6XBK1-F1
#
_entry.id   AF-A0A8B6XBK1-F1
#
_cell.length_a   1.000
_cell.length_b   1.000
_cell.length_c   1.000
_cell.angle_alpha   90.00
_cell.angle_beta   90.00
_cell.angle_gamma   90.00
#
_symmetry.space_group_name_H-M   'P 1'
#
loop_
_entity.id
_entity.type
_entity.pdbx_description
1 polymer ?
#
loop_
_entity_poly.entity_id
_entity_poly.type
_entity_poly.pdbx_seq_one_letter_code
_entity_poly.pdbx_strand_id
1 'polypeptide(L)'
;MKFKLHSEDIFLAPERALDWLRRRTLLVADAHFGKAASYRAKGMPVPEGTTADNLRRLDAAIDRHGAERVIFLGDFMHDAHAHNPRTLAALRDWRARRRQLALVLVGGNHDAKAGALPVDLGIDERPEGWREEGFAFCHHPCEIDGAYVLAGHLHPAWRLATRREGLRLPCFHFGARTGVLPAFGDFTGGMMVDAAPGDAICVVTPERVFAVPRAAAGDAAVQAAGAACMAALAPSVAPALGTSAQAQAAARVHAAKARKGEPETLNLLDGTPAYGRD
;
A
#
# COMPACT_ATOMS: atom_id res chain seq x y z
N MET A 1 7.83 2.00 13.87
CA MET A 1 8.40 3.33 14.24
C MET A 1 7.29 4.14 14.88
N LYS A 2 7.50 4.67 16.09
CA LYS A 2 6.52 5.56 16.73
C LYS A 2 6.43 6.88 15.94
N PHE A 3 5.23 7.37 15.73
CA PHE A 3 4.96 8.60 14.99
C PHE A 3 3.73 9.28 15.57
N LYS A 4 3.73 10.62 15.65
CA LYS A 4 2.57 11.38 16.12
C LYS A 4 1.88 11.98 14.90
N LEU A 5 0.60 11.66 14.73
CA LEU A 5 -0.20 12.11 13.59
C LEU A 5 -1.57 12.59 14.09
N HIS A 6 -1.92 13.83 13.77
CA HIS A 6 -3.20 14.43 14.17
C HIS A 6 -3.54 14.19 15.66
N SER A 7 -2.57 14.47 16.55
CA SER A 7 -2.65 14.25 18.01
C SER A 7 -2.70 12.79 18.49
N GLU A 8 -2.83 11.81 17.60
CA GLU A 8 -2.83 10.39 17.92
C GLU A 8 -1.40 9.81 17.87
N ASP A 9 -1.14 8.83 18.75
CA ASP A 9 0.09 8.06 18.71
C ASP A 9 -0.13 6.83 17.83
N ILE A 10 0.63 6.78 16.73
CA ILE A 10 0.58 5.70 15.75
C ILE A 10 1.92 5.00 15.66
N PHE A 11 1.90 3.74 15.25
CA PHE A 11 3.10 2.97 14.95
C PHE A 11 3.12 2.58 13.47
N LEU A 12 4.15 3.02 12.76
CA LEU A 12 4.40 2.64 11.38
C LEU A 12 5.12 1.29 11.35
N ALA A 13 4.48 0.26 10.82
CA ALA A 13 4.96 -1.12 10.88
C ALA A 13 5.72 -1.51 9.60
N PRO A 14 6.80 -2.33 9.70
CA PRO A 14 7.53 -2.83 8.54
C PRO A 14 6.68 -3.70 7.61
N GLU A 15 5.55 -4.21 8.10
CA GLU A 15 4.53 -4.94 7.34
C GLU A 15 3.78 -4.08 6.31
N ARG A 16 4.11 -2.78 6.18
CA ARG A 16 3.40 -1.78 5.35
C ARG A 16 2.00 -1.48 5.89
N ALA A 17 1.90 -1.39 7.22
CA ALA A 17 0.66 -1.09 7.92
C ALA A 17 0.86 0.03 8.95
N LEU A 18 -0.20 0.79 9.22
CA LEU A 18 -0.22 1.79 10.28
C LEU A 18 -1.04 1.22 11.45
N ASP A 19 -0.43 1.10 12.61
CA ASP A 19 -1.07 0.64 13.83
C ASP A 19 -1.54 1.84 14.67
N TRP A 20 -2.86 1.99 14.78
CA TRP A 20 -3.51 2.98 15.63
C TRP A 20 -3.72 2.38 17.02
N LEU A 21 -2.67 2.54 17.85
CA LEU A 21 -2.48 1.85 19.12
C LEU A 21 -3.69 1.96 20.05
N ARG A 22 -4.19 3.18 20.29
CA ARG A 22 -5.32 3.45 21.19
C ARG A 22 -6.59 2.69 20.80
N ARG A 23 -6.80 2.47 19.51
CA ARG A 23 -7.99 1.82 18.95
C ARG A 23 -7.75 0.34 18.63
N ARG A 24 -6.56 -0.20 18.91
CA ARG A 24 -6.15 -1.58 18.56
C ARG A 24 -6.52 -1.90 17.10
N THR A 25 -6.28 -0.92 16.22
CA THR A 25 -6.75 -0.92 14.83
C THR A 25 -5.57 -0.86 13.89
N LEU A 26 -5.48 -1.82 12.99
CA LEU A 26 -4.51 -1.83 11.91
C LEU A 26 -5.11 -1.20 10.65
N LEU A 27 -4.42 -0.25 10.04
CA LEU A 27 -4.78 0.33 8.75
C LEU A 27 -3.87 -0.24 7.66
N VAL A 28 -4.50 -0.70 6.58
CA VAL A 28 -3.85 -1.38 5.46
C VAL A 28 -4.41 -0.82 4.16
N ALA A 29 -3.56 -0.40 3.23
CA ALA A 29 -3.97 0.09 1.92
C ALA A 29 -3.60 -0.91 0.82
N ASP A 30 -4.42 -1.03 -0.22
CA ASP A 30 -4.06 -1.68 -1.48
C ASP A 30 -3.55 -3.13 -1.31
N ALA A 31 -4.31 -3.94 -0.57
CA ALA A 31 -3.94 -5.34 -0.30
C ALA A 31 -3.92 -6.20 -1.59
N HIS A 32 -4.82 -5.89 -2.53
CA HIS A 32 -4.98 -6.52 -3.84
C HIS A 32 -4.87 -8.04 -3.80
N PHE A 33 -5.66 -8.69 -2.95
CA PHE A 33 -5.75 -10.14 -2.96
C PHE A 33 -6.17 -10.64 -4.34
N GLY A 34 -5.55 -11.73 -4.79
CA GLY A 34 -5.78 -12.30 -6.11
C GLY A 34 -5.01 -11.66 -7.27
N LYS A 35 -4.24 -10.59 -7.07
CA LYS A 35 -3.49 -9.91 -8.15
C LYS A 35 -2.62 -10.83 -9.00
N ALA A 36 -1.87 -11.74 -8.38
CA ALA A 36 -1.06 -12.70 -9.13
C ALA A 36 -1.93 -13.69 -9.92
N ALA A 37 -3.10 -14.08 -9.41
CA ALA A 37 -4.01 -14.93 -10.16
C ALA A 37 -4.52 -14.20 -11.42
N SER A 38 -4.87 -12.92 -11.31
CA SER A 38 -5.26 -12.08 -12.44
C SER A 38 -4.13 -11.92 -13.47
N TYR A 39 -2.88 -11.78 -13.01
CA TYR A 39 -1.72 -11.75 -13.90
C TYR A 39 -1.47 -13.09 -14.61
N ARG A 40 -1.64 -14.23 -13.94
CA ARG A 40 -1.57 -15.55 -14.57
C ARG A 40 -2.67 -15.75 -15.62
N ALA A 41 -3.89 -15.32 -15.32
CA ALA A 41 -5.00 -15.38 -16.27
C ALA A 41 -4.69 -14.60 -17.56
N LYS A 42 -3.84 -13.56 -17.47
CA LYS A 42 -3.34 -12.76 -18.61
C LYS A 42 -2.04 -13.32 -19.22
N GLY A 43 -1.63 -14.53 -18.86
CA GLY A 43 -0.43 -15.19 -19.39
C GLY A 43 0.90 -14.65 -18.86
N MET A 44 0.91 -13.83 -17.80
CA MET A 44 2.14 -13.28 -17.24
C MET A 44 2.76 -14.23 -16.20
N PRO A 45 4.08 -14.48 -16.26
CA PRO A 45 4.77 -15.30 -15.27
C PRO A 45 4.85 -14.54 -13.94
N VAL A 46 4.22 -15.08 -12.90
CA VAL A 46 4.23 -14.51 -11.54
C VAL A 46 4.46 -15.59 -10.48
N PRO A 47 5.25 -15.31 -9.43
CA PRO A 47 5.53 -16.27 -8.36
C PRO A 47 4.26 -16.83 -7.73
N GLU A 48 4.25 -18.12 -7.40
CA GLU A 48 3.19 -18.74 -6.61
C GLU A 48 3.12 -18.16 -5.20
N GLY A 49 1.94 -18.26 -4.56
CA GLY A 49 1.79 -17.96 -3.14
C GLY A 49 1.47 -16.51 -2.75
N THR A 50 1.46 -15.53 -3.67
CA THR A 50 1.36 -14.09 -3.30
C THR A 50 0.17 -13.73 -2.39
N THR A 51 -1.02 -14.29 -2.61
CA THR A 51 -2.18 -14.07 -1.71
C THR A 51 -1.90 -14.64 -0.32
N ALA A 52 -1.36 -15.85 -0.24
CA ALA A 52 -1.00 -16.48 1.03
C ALA A 52 0.13 -15.73 1.73
N ASP A 53 1.09 -15.19 0.99
CA ASP A 53 2.19 -14.39 1.53
C ASP A 53 1.68 -13.06 2.11
N ASN A 54 0.79 -12.36 1.39
CA ASN A 54 0.11 -11.17 1.88
C ASN A 54 -0.69 -11.49 3.15
N LEU A 55 -1.43 -12.61 3.19
CA LEU A 55 -2.20 -13.02 4.38
C LEU A 55 -1.30 -13.38 5.57
N ARG A 56 -0.16 -14.06 5.34
CA ARG A 56 0.82 -14.34 6.40
C ARG A 56 1.43 -13.06 6.97
N ARG A 57 1.72 -12.07 6.11
CA ARG A 57 2.20 -10.76 6.57
C ARG A 57 1.11 -10.02 7.36
N LEU A 58 -0.16 -10.15 6.95
CA LEU A 58 -1.28 -9.54 7.66
C LEU A 58 -1.46 -10.19 9.04
N ASP A 59 -1.38 -11.52 9.13
CA ASP A 59 -1.38 -12.25 10.39
C ASP A 59 -0.24 -11.79 11.30
N ALA A 60 0.99 -11.69 10.78
CA ALA A 60 2.13 -11.20 11.54
C ALA A 60 1.92 -9.77 12.08
N ALA A 61 1.35 -8.87 11.26
CA ALA A 61 1.02 -7.51 11.69
C ALA A 61 -0.05 -7.52 12.79
N ILE A 62 -1.14 -8.26 12.61
CA ILE A 62 -2.23 -8.36 13.59
C ILE A 62 -1.69 -8.87 14.93
N ASP A 63 -0.91 -9.96 14.91
CA ASP A 63 -0.41 -10.61 16.13
C ASP A 63 0.63 -9.74 16.85
N ARG A 64 1.56 -9.14 16.10
CA ARG A 64 2.60 -8.27 16.65
C ARG A 64 2.02 -7.03 17.33
N HIS A 65 0.95 -6.49 16.75
CA HIS A 65 0.35 -5.23 17.19
C HIS A 65 -0.87 -5.44 18.09
N GLY A 66 -1.31 -6.69 18.29
CA GLY A 66 -2.51 -7.00 19.07
C GLY A 66 -3.77 -6.34 18.52
N ALA A 67 -3.87 -6.23 17.19
CA ALA A 67 -4.99 -5.55 16.55
C ALA A 67 -6.27 -6.40 16.66
N GLU A 68 -7.37 -5.74 17.01
CA GLU A 68 -8.72 -6.35 17.09
C GLU A 68 -9.61 -5.90 15.91
N ARG A 69 -9.14 -4.92 15.15
CA ARG A 69 -9.79 -4.40 13.96
C ARG A 69 -8.78 -4.14 12.85
N VAL A 70 -9.16 -4.42 11.61
CA VAL A 70 -8.43 -3.98 10.41
C VAL A 70 -9.34 -3.09 9.57
N ILE A 71 -8.84 -1.92 9.19
CA ILE A 71 -9.47 -1.03 8.22
C ILE A 71 -8.65 -1.11 6.93
N PHE A 72 -9.29 -1.58 5.85
CA PHE A 72 -8.73 -1.54 4.51
C PHE A 72 -9.07 -0.20 3.84
N LEU A 73 -8.05 0.52 3.39
CA LEU A 73 -8.15 1.79 2.66
C LEU A 73 -8.24 1.54 1.15
N GLY A 74 -9.25 0.76 0.77
CA GLY A 74 -9.53 0.35 -0.60
C GLY A 74 -8.61 -0.73 -1.16
N ASP A 75 -9.01 -1.17 -2.35
CA ASP A 75 -8.31 -2.14 -3.19
C ASP A 75 -7.99 -3.44 -2.44
N PHE A 76 -8.99 -3.98 -1.74
CA PHE A 76 -8.93 -5.27 -1.06
C PHE A 76 -8.84 -6.41 -2.09
N MET A 77 -9.72 -6.42 -3.11
CA MET A 77 -9.65 -7.36 -4.24
C MET A 77 -9.01 -6.69 -5.46
N HIS A 78 -8.20 -7.43 -6.23
CA HIS A 78 -7.53 -6.83 -7.39
C HIS A 78 -8.43 -6.60 -8.61
N ASP A 79 -9.29 -7.54 -8.98
CA ASP A 79 -10.25 -7.41 -10.09
C ASP A 79 -11.23 -8.60 -10.05
N ALA A 80 -12.12 -8.71 -11.03
CA ALA A 80 -13.07 -9.83 -11.10
C ALA A 80 -12.37 -11.21 -11.14
N HIS A 81 -11.16 -11.32 -11.70
CA HIS A 81 -10.41 -12.57 -11.70
C HIS A 81 -9.84 -12.92 -10.32
N ALA A 82 -9.77 -11.96 -9.39
CA ALA A 82 -9.41 -12.23 -8.00
C ALA A 82 -10.45 -13.14 -7.30
N HIS A 83 -11.68 -13.23 -7.80
CA HIS A 83 -12.72 -14.14 -7.30
C HIS A 83 -12.50 -15.60 -7.69
N ASN A 84 -11.33 -15.97 -8.21
CA ASN A 84 -10.98 -17.35 -8.50
C ASN A 84 -11.05 -18.23 -7.24
N PRO A 85 -11.38 -19.54 -7.39
CA PRO A 85 -11.57 -20.44 -6.24
C PRO A 85 -10.38 -20.52 -5.28
N ARG A 86 -9.14 -20.51 -5.79
CA ARG A 86 -7.92 -20.60 -4.96
C ARG A 86 -7.76 -19.38 -4.06
N THR A 87 -8.05 -18.19 -4.57
CA THR A 87 -7.95 -16.93 -3.81
C THR A 87 -9.04 -16.84 -2.75
N LEU A 88 -10.28 -17.15 -3.13
CA LEU A 88 -11.41 -17.14 -2.20
C LEU A 88 -11.25 -18.18 -1.09
N ALA A 89 -10.77 -19.39 -1.41
CA ALA A 89 -10.47 -20.40 -0.41
C ALA A 89 -9.44 -19.91 0.61
N ALA A 90 -8.32 -19.32 0.14
CA ALA A 90 -7.30 -18.77 1.04
C ALA A 90 -7.83 -17.66 1.96
N LEU A 91 -8.68 -16.76 1.45
CA LEU A 91 -9.32 -15.70 2.23
C LEU A 91 -10.30 -16.26 3.26
N ARG A 92 -11.12 -17.25 2.88
CA ARG A 92 -12.07 -17.93 3.77
C ARG A 92 -11.37 -18.69 4.88
N ASP A 93 -10.30 -19.42 4.55
CA ASP A 93 -9.50 -20.14 5.53
C ASP A 93 -8.87 -19.17 6.53
N TRP A 94 -8.33 -18.05 6.03
CA TRP A 94 -7.80 -16.99 6.90
C TRP A 94 -8.89 -16.39 7.79
N ARG A 95 -10.05 -16.04 7.22
CA ARG A 95 -11.17 -15.49 7.98
C ARG A 95 -11.67 -16.47 9.05
N ALA A 96 -11.71 -17.76 8.75
CA ALA A 96 -12.11 -18.81 9.68
C ALA A 96 -11.19 -18.91 10.91
N ARG A 97 -9.92 -18.53 10.79
CA ARG A 97 -8.96 -18.43 11.91
C ARG A 97 -9.06 -17.09 12.65
N ARG A 98 -9.58 -16.05 12.01
CA ARG A 98 -9.67 -14.67 12.54
C ARG A 98 -11.11 -14.21 12.81
N ARG A 99 -12.03 -15.13 13.16
CA ARG A 99 -13.49 -14.83 13.27
C ARG A 99 -13.86 -13.66 14.19
N GLN A 100 -13.05 -13.39 15.22
CA GLN A 100 -13.28 -12.31 16.17
C GLN A 100 -12.74 -10.95 15.70
N LEU A 101 -11.85 -10.94 14.68
CA LEU A 101 -11.26 -9.73 14.15
C LEU A 101 -12.32 -8.94 13.38
N ALA A 102 -12.55 -7.69 13.74
CA ALA A 102 -13.43 -6.80 12.99
C ALA A 102 -12.74 -6.36 11.69
N LEU A 103 -13.45 -6.43 10.57
CA LEU A 103 -12.94 -6.02 9.27
C LEU A 103 -13.81 -4.91 8.72
N VAL A 104 -13.18 -3.81 8.33
CA VAL A 104 -13.83 -2.69 7.65
C VAL A 104 -13.14 -2.47 6.32
N LEU A 105 -13.91 -2.22 5.27
CA LEU A 105 -13.39 -1.79 3.97
C LEU A 105 -13.95 -0.42 3.61
N VAL A 106 -13.08 0.54 3.39
CA VAL A 106 -13.41 1.76 2.64
C VAL A 106 -13.18 1.44 1.17
N GLY A 107 -14.24 1.40 0.35
CA GLY A 107 -14.16 0.89 -1.02
C GLY A 107 -13.18 1.65 -1.91
N GLY A 108 -12.36 0.91 -2.68
CA GLY A 108 -11.47 1.43 -3.71
C GLY A 108 -11.96 1.20 -5.14
N ASN A 109 -11.21 1.71 -6.12
CA ASN A 109 -11.60 1.62 -7.53
C ASN A 109 -11.45 0.18 -8.08
N HIS A 110 -10.55 -0.64 -7.52
CA HIS A 110 -10.47 -2.05 -7.88
C HIS A 110 -11.57 -2.89 -7.21
N ASP A 111 -12.01 -2.54 -6.01
CA ASP A 111 -13.13 -3.22 -5.35
C ASP A 111 -14.41 -3.07 -6.17
N ALA A 112 -14.70 -1.85 -6.65
CA ALA A 112 -15.83 -1.59 -7.54
C ALA A 112 -15.78 -2.43 -8.83
N LYS A 113 -14.58 -2.66 -9.37
CA LYS A 113 -14.37 -3.49 -10.58
C LYS A 113 -14.41 -5.00 -10.30
N ALA A 114 -14.03 -5.42 -9.09
CA ALA A 114 -14.06 -6.81 -8.67
C ALA A 114 -15.49 -7.31 -8.42
N GLY A 115 -16.37 -6.40 -8.00
CA GLY A 115 -17.76 -6.69 -7.66
C GLY A 115 -17.93 -7.00 -6.18
N ALA A 116 -19.14 -7.43 -5.81
CA ALA A 116 -19.50 -7.65 -4.41
C ALA A 116 -18.60 -8.68 -3.73
N LEU A 117 -18.13 -8.35 -2.53
CA LEU A 117 -17.35 -9.27 -1.71
C LEU A 117 -18.19 -10.48 -1.26
N PRO A 118 -17.57 -11.66 -1.04
CA PRO A 118 -18.26 -12.77 -0.43
C PRO A 118 -18.75 -12.40 0.98
N VAL A 119 -20.07 -12.48 1.19
CA VAL A 119 -20.72 -12.12 2.47
C VAL A 119 -20.15 -12.88 3.66
N ASP A 120 -19.69 -14.11 3.43
CA ASP A 120 -19.10 -14.98 4.45
C ASP A 120 -17.73 -14.49 4.97
N LEU A 121 -17.12 -13.49 4.33
CA LEU A 121 -15.95 -12.80 4.87
C LEU A 121 -16.31 -11.85 6.02
N GLY A 122 -17.57 -11.41 6.13
CA GLY A 122 -18.04 -10.53 7.21
C GLY A 122 -17.28 -9.19 7.28
N ILE A 123 -17.04 -8.58 6.13
CA ILE A 123 -16.38 -7.27 6.01
C ILE A 123 -17.46 -6.18 6.03
N ASP A 124 -17.32 -5.21 6.93
CA ASP A 124 -18.19 -4.03 7.02
C ASP A 124 -17.74 -2.99 5.99
N GLU A 125 -18.50 -2.80 4.91
CA GLU A 125 -18.19 -1.84 3.86
C GLU A 125 -18.64 -0.42 4.27
N ARG A 126 -17.73 0.54 4.16
CA ARG A 126 -17.93 1.95 4.51
C ARG A 126 -17.66 2.84 3.29
N PRO A 127 -18.39 3.96 3.17
CA PRO A 127 -18.13 4.91 2.11
C PRO A 127 -16.78 5.61 2.30
N GLU A 128 -16.19 6.04 1.19
CA GLU A 128 -15.02 6.90 1.18
C GLU A 128 -15.28 8.21 1.97
N GLY A 129 -14.31 8.62 2.79
CA GLY A 129 -14.45 9.74 3.71
C GLY A 129 -15.13 9.39 5.03
N TRP A 130 -15.36 8.10 5.33
CA TRP A 130 -15.83 7.66 6.64
C TRP A 130 -14.92 8.17 7.76
N ARG A 131 -15.52 8.76 8.80
CA ARG A 131 -14.79 9.48 9.85
C ARG A 131 -14.78 8.73 11.17
N GLU A 132 -13.65 8.81 11.85
CA GLU A 132 -13.49 8.36 13.24
C GLU A 132 -12.42 9.23 13.92
N GLU A 133 -12.77 9.91 15.01
CA GLU A 133 -11.83 10.59 15.93
C GLU A 133 -10.83 11.54 15.23
N GLY A 134 -11.33 12.40 14.34
CA GLY A 134 -10.52 13.37 13.61
C GLY A 134 -9.84 12.82 12.36
N PHE A 135 -9.84 11.50 12.14
CA PHE A 135 -9.45 10.92 10.87
C PHE A 135 -10.63 10.78 9.91
N ALA A 136 -10.34 10.90 8.61
CA ALA A 136 -11.20 10.46 7.53
C ALA A 136 -10.46 9.39 6.71
N PHE A 137 -11.10 8.25 6.48
CA PHE A 137 -10.52 7.13 5.76
C PHE A 137 -10.98 7.16 4.31
N CYS A 138 -10.02 7.19 3.39
CA CYS A 138 -10.27 7.23 1.96
C CYS A 138 -9.44 6.15 1.25
N HIS A 139 -9.81 5.82 0.03
CA HIS A 139 -8.91 5.10 -0.87
C HIS A 139 -8.08 6.11 -1.66
N HIS A 140 -8.74 7.06 -2.32
CA HIS A 140 -8.14 8.16 -3.06
C HIS A 140 -7.71 9.27 -2.11
N PRO A 141 -6.44 9.72 -2.17
CA PRO A 141 -6.02 10.88 -1.39
C PRO A 141 -6.80 12.13 -1.81
N CYS A 142 -7.41 12.76 -0.82
CA CYS A 142 -8.14 14.02 -0.97
C CYS A 142 -7.97 14.84 0.30
N GLU A 143 -8.47 16.08 0.28
CA GLU A 143 -8.60 16.90 1.49
C GLU A 143 -10.06 16.91 1.92
N ILE A 144 -10.28 16.74 3.22
CA ILE A 144 -11.61 16.75 3.83
C ILE A 144 -11.58 17.75 4.99
N ASP A 145 -12.55 18.66 5.02
CA ASP A 145 -12.59 19.71 6.06
C ASP A 145 -12.90 19.13 7.45
N GLY A 146 -12.14 19.59 8.44
CA GLY A 146 -12.27 19.14 9.82
C GLY A 146 -11.81 17.70 10.07
N ALA A 147 -11.03 17.09 9.17
CA ALA A 147 -10.39 15.80 9.41
C ALA A 147 -9.01 15.71 8.76
N TYR A 148 -8.15 14.86 9.31
CA TYR A 148 -6.92 14.42 8.66
C TYR A 148 -7.20 13.16 7.85
N VAL A 149 -6.88 13.16 6.55
CA VAL A 149 -7.18 12.03 5.67
C VAL A 149 -6.09 10.97 5.76
N LEU A 150 -6.47 9.70 5.88
CA LEU A 150 -5.59 8.55 5.69
C LEU A 150 -6.08 7.77 4.46
N ALA A 151 -5.20 7.63 3.47
CA ALA A 151 -5.53 7.10 2.15
C ALA A 151 -4.51 6.07 1.62
N GLY A 152 -4.90 5.38 0.53
CA GLY A 152 -4.11 4.42 -0.22
C GLY A 152 -3.87 4.88 -1.67
N HIS A 153 -4.13 3.99 -2.63
CA HIS A 153 -4.23 4.23 -4.09
C HIS A 153 -2.92 4.58 -4.80
N LEU A 154 -2.15 5.56 -4.32
CA LEU A 154 -0.96 6.05 -5.03
C LEU A 154 0.25 5.13 -4.90
N HIS A 155 0.22 4.18 -3.96
CA HIS A 155 1.33 3.26 -3.69
C HIS A 155 2.66 4.01 -3.53
N PRO A 156 2.76 4.96 -2.59
CA PRO A 156 3.91 5.84 -2.45
C PRO A 156 5.22 5.05 -2.29
N ALA A 157 6.22 5.46 -3.06
CA ALA A 157 7.56 4.91 -3.03
C ALA A 157 8.59 6.04 -3.00
N TRP A 158 9.69 5.78 -2.31
CA TRP A 158 10.83 6.69 -2.21
C TRP A 158 12.08 6.02 -2.77
N ARG A 159 12.93 6.82 -3.44
CA ARG A 159 14.24 6.37 -3.90
C ARG A 159 15.30 6.77 -2.89
N LEU A 160 15.86 5.79 -2.19
CA LEU A 160 17.07 5.95 -1.40
C LEU A 160 18.27 5.76 -2.33
N ALA A 161 19.11 6.78 -2.51
CA ALA A 161 20.24 6.72 -3.43
C ALA A 161 21.55 7.16 -2.78
N THR A 162 22.63 6.46 -3.14
CA THR A 162 24.01 6.91 -3.01
C THR A 162 24.49 7.43 -4.37
N ARG A 163 25.76 7.86 -4.46
CA ARG A 163 26.35 8.25 -5.76
C ARG A 163 26.43 7.11 -6.79
N ARG A 164 26.38 5.85 -6.36
CA ARG A 164 26.60 4.68 -7.23
C ARG A 164 25.38 3.80 -7.39
N GLU A 165 24.51 3.77 -6.39
CA GLU A 165 23.39 2.82 -6.32
C GLU A 165 22.14 3.52 -5.83
N GLY A 166 20.97 3.01 -6.21
CA GLY A 166 19.71 3.49 -5.69
C GLY A 166 18.72 2.36 -5.53
N LEU A 167 18.00 2.37 -4.41
CA LEU A 167 16.96 1.42 -4.09
C LEU A 167 15.63 2.16 -3.97
N ARG A 168 14.62 1.61 -4.62
CA ARG A 168 13.25 2.10 -4.52
C ARG A 168 12.50 1.28 -3.47
N LEU A 169 11.96 1.96 -2.49
CA LEU A 169 11.31 1.34 -1.33
C LEU A 169 9.91 1.93 -1.14
N PRO A 170 8.92 1.14 -0.70
CA PRO A 170 7.64 1.69 -0.25
C PRO A 170 7.86 2.69 0.88
N CYS A 171 7.02 3.71 0.97
CA CYS A 171 7.07 4.66 2.08
C CYS A 171 5.67 5.04 2.56
N PHE A 172 5.56 5.44 3.81
CA PHE A 172 4.47 6.30 4.26
C PHE A 172 4.80 7.74 3.89
N HIS A 173 3.81 8.46 3.37
CA HIS A 173 3.92 9.88 3.03
C HIS A 173 2.87 10.64 3.82
N PHE A 174 3.31 11.50 4.74
CA PHE A 174 2.41 12.33 5.54
C PHE A 174 2.61 13.80 5.18
N GLY A 175 1.61 14.41 4.55
CA GLY A 175 1.51 15.85 4.35
C GLY A 175 0.77 16.53 5.49
N ALA A 176 0.46 17.82 5.31
CA ALA A 176 -0.18 18.65 6.34
C ALA A 176 -1.61 18.19 6.69
N ARG A 177 -2.38 17.71 5.70
CA ARG A 177 -3.80 17.32 5.87
C ARG A 177 -4.09 15.86 5.48
N THR A 178 -3.19 15.23 4.74
CA THR A 178 -3.42 13.92 4.14
C THR A 178 -2.17 13.05 4.28
N GLY A 179 -2.36 11.82 4.72
CA GLY A 179 -1.37 10.77 4.78
C GLY A 179 -1.70 9.64 3.82
N VAL A 180 -0.71 9.17 3.08
CA VAL A 180 -0.82 8.07 2.13
C VAL A 180 0.01 6.90 2.62
N LEU A 181 -0.64 5.75 2.78
CA LEU A 181 -0.01 4.50 3.20
C LEU A 181 0.66 3.82 2.01
N PRO A 182 1.78 3.12 2.22
CA PRO A 182 2.36 2.26 1.20
C PRO A 182 1.38 1.13 0.87
N ALA A 183 1.40 0.70 -0.39
CA ALA A 183 0.64 -0.46 -0.81
C ALA A 183 1.07 -1.69 0.00
N PHE A 184 0.10 -2.34 0.63
CA PHE A 184 0.34 -3.58 1.35
C PHE A 184 0.70 -4.65 0.34
N GLY A 185 -0.18 -4.94 -0.61
CA GLY A 185 -0.02 -6.03 -1.57
C GLY A 185 1.30 -5.96 -2.36
N ASP A 186 1.85 -7.12 -2.68
CA ASP A 186 2.99 -7.20 -3.59
C ASP A 186 2.58 -6.96 -5.06
N PHE A 187 3.56 -6.67 -5.93
CA PHE A 187 3.37 -6.36 -7.36
C PHE A 187 2.51 -5.13 -7.65
N THR A 188 2.45 -4.21 -6.70
CA THR A 188 1.70 -2.94 -6.78
C THR A 188 2.41 -1.85 -7.56
N GLY A 189 3.69 -2.06 -7.89
CA GLY A 189 4.52 -0.98 -8.41
C GLY A 189 4.55 0.13 -7.37
N GLY A 190 4.58 1.36 -7.81
CA GLY A 190 4.34 2.49 -6.93
C GLY A 190 4.72 3.80 -7.59
N MET A 191 4.30 4.90 -7.00
CA MET A 191 4.60 6.22 -7.54
C MET A 191 5.74 6.85 -6.76
N MET A 192 6.69 7.45 -7.47
CA MET A 192 7.75 8.18 -6.80
C MET A 192 7.12 9.41 -6.16
N VAL A 193 7.24 9.53 -4.85
CA VAL A 193 6.72 10.69 -4.14
C VAL A 193 7.59 11.90 -4.44
N ASP A 194 6.94 13.02 -4.77
CA ASP A 194 7.56 14.34 -4.78
C ASP A 194 7.14 15.05 -3.48
N ALA A 195 8.06 15.10 -2.51
CA ALA A 195 7.75 15.54 -1.15
C ALA A 195 7.78 17.07 -1.05
N ALA A 196 6.67 17.67 -0.62
CA ALA A 196 6.59 19.11 -0.40
C ALA A 196 7.31 19.51 0.91
N PRO A 197 7.75 20.78 1.04
CA PRO A 197 8.28 21.28 2.30
C PRO A 197 7.26 21.13 3.44
N GLY A 198 7.58 20.32 4.45
CA GLY A 198 6.65 20.01 5.54
C GLY A 198 6.30 18.53 5.61
N ASP A 199 6.37 17.84 4.48
CA ASP A 199 6.01 16.43 4.40
C ASP A 199 7.00 15.55 5.18
N ALA A 200 6.47 14.50 5.80
CA ALA A 200 7.24 13.45 6.41
C ALA A 200 7.19 12.19 5.53
N ILE A 201 8.37 11.74 5.08
CA ILE A 201 8.52 10.48 4.37
C ILE A 201 9.13 9.45 5.30
N CYS A 202 8.45 8.32 5.47
CA CYS A 202 8.91 7.20 6.28
C CYS A 202 9.05 5.94 5.42
N VAL A 203 10.29 5.59 5.08
CA VAL A 203 10.60 4.47 4.19
C VAL A 203 10.51 3.14 4.92
N VAL A 204 9.97 2.13 4.24
CA VAL A 204 9.70 0.80 4.77
C VAL A 204 10.69 -0.21 4.22
N THR A 205 11.34 -0.97 5.11
CA THR A 205 12.10 -2.18 4.78
C THR A 205 11.47 -3.38 5.49
N PRO A 206 11.85 -4.63 5.13
CA PRO A 206 11.26 -5.81 5.76
C PRO A 206 11.43 -5.86 7.29
N GLU A 207 12.46 -5.21 7.83
CA GLU A 207 12.82 -5.26 9.25
C GLU A 207 12.30 -4.04 10.02
N ARG A 208 12.24 -2.86 9.39
CA ARG A 208 11.90 -1.62 10.09
C ARG A 208 11.44 -0.49 9.16
N VAL A 209 10.99 0.60 9.79
CA VAL A 209 10.59 1.85 9.14
C VAL A 209 11.53 2.96 9.59
N PHE A 210 11.95 3.81 8.66
CA PHE A 210 12.84 4.95 8.91
C PHE A 210 12.25 6.25 8.40
N ALA A 211 12.34 7.32 9.19
CA ALA A 211 12.17 8.66 8.65
C ALA A 211 13.31 9.00 7.68
N VAL A 212 12.98 9.56 6.52
CA VAL A 212 13.94 10.23 5.65
C VAL A 212 14.29 11.56 6.29
N PRO A 213 15.57 11.80 6.64
CA PRO A 213 15.97 13.10 7.17
C PRO A 213 15.70 14.19 6.14
N ARG A 214 15.07 15.29 6.57
CA ARG A 214 14.94 16.48 5.72
C ARG A 214 16.34 16.99 5.39
N ALA A 215 16.62 17.25 4.12
CA ALA A 215 17.68 18.20 3.81
C ALA A 215 17.20 19.57 4.32
N ALA A 216 18.01 20.20 5.18
CA ALA A 216 17.92 21.65 5.29
C ALA A 216 18.14 22.21 3.88
N ALA A 217 17.39 23.27 3.51
CA ALA A 217 17.53 23.89 2.19
C ALA A 217 19.03 24.17 1.91
N GLY A 218 19.62 23.43 0.96
CA GLY A 218 21.05 23.45 0.68
C GLY A 218 21.64 22.04 0.47
N ASP A 219 22.12 21.80 -0.74
CA ASP A 219 22.69 20.54 -1.23
C ASP A 219 23.78 19.90 -0.35
N ALA A 220 23.96 18.58 -0.56
CA ALA A 220 24.94 17.62 0.01
C ALA A 220 24.47 16.74 1.20
N ALA A 221 23.48 17.16 2.00
CA ALA A 221 23.04 16.38 3.17
C ALA A 221 22.23 15.11 2.83
N VAL A 222 21.53 15.09 1.69
CA VAL A 222 20.74 13.91 1.21
C VAL A 222 21.66 12.70 0.95
N GLN A 223 22.89 12.92 0.51
CA GLN A 223 23.86 11.86 0.21
C GLN A 223 24.46 11.24 1.50
N ALA A 224 24.62 12.03 2.56
CA ALA A 224 25.13 11.54 3.85
C ALA A 224 24.03 10.85 4.69
N ALA A 225 22.80 11.38 4.67
CA ALA A 225 21.63 10.75 5.29
C ALA A 225 21.23 9.45 4.58
N GLY A 226 21.31 9.42 3.25
CA GLY A 226 21.16 8.20 2.45
C GLY A 226 22.22 7.17 2.80
N ALA A 227 23.48 7.57 2.99
CA ALA A 227 24.54 6.69 3.44
C ALA A 227 24.33 6.18 4.88
N ALA A 228 23.82 6.99 5.81
CA ALA A 228 23.53 6.56 7.19
C ALA A 228 22.34 5.58 7.26
N CYS A 229 21.28 5.81 6.46
CA CYS A 229 20.15 4.89 6.35
C CYS A 229 20.55 3.58 5.66
N MET A 230 21.34 3.66 4.58
CA MET A 230 21.93 2.49 3.91
C MET A 230 22.94 1.74 4.78
N ALA A 231 23.75 2.43 5.58
CA ALA A 231 24.69 1.82 6.52
C ALA A 231 23.96 1.13 7.67
N ALA A 232 22.85 1.71 8.14
CA ALA A 232 21.99 1.02 9.09
C ALA A 232 21.39 -0.25 8.44
N LEU A 233 21.08 -0.24 7.14
CA LEU A 233 20.59 -1.40 6.37
C LEU A 233 21.68 -2.43 6.02
N ALA A 234 22.94 -2.20 6.35
CA ALA A 234 23.99 -3.17 6.14
C ALA A 234 23.87 -4.34 7.14
N PRO A 235 23.90 -5.61 6.69
CA PRO A 235 23.81 -6.74 7.58
C PRO A 235 25.10 -6.87 8.39
N SER A 236 24.94 -7.05 9.71
CA SER A 236 25.98 -7.63 10.56
C SER A 236 26.24 -9.08 10.10
N VAL A 237 27.17 -9.25 9.14
CA VAL A 237 28.04 -10.40 8.76
C VAL A 237 27.47 -11.81 9.10
N ALA A 238 27.21 -12.78 8.20
CA ALA A 238 27.83 -13.23 6.94
C ALA A 238 26.80 -14.07 6.12
N PRO A 239 27.12 -14.58 4.90
CA PRO A 239 26.15 -14.83 3.84
C PRO A 239 25.46 -16.20 3.93
N ALA A 240 24.13 -16.21 3.92
CA ALA A 240 23.36 -17.34 3.42
C ALA A 240 22.87 -16.98 2.01
N LEU A 241 23.52 -17.59 1.03
CA LEU A 241 23.11 -17.59 -0.37
C LEU A 241 21.63 -17.97 -0.49
N GLY A 242 20.86 -17.07 -1.11
CA GLY A 242 19.44 -17.25 -1.36
C GLY A 242 18.89 -16.03 -2.09
N THR A 243 19.44 -15.73 -3.27
CA THR A 243 18.79 -14.84 -4.23
C THR A 243 17.41 -15.40 -4.54
N SER A 244 16.37 -14.92 -3.85
CA SER A 244 15.04 -15.45 -4.04
C SER A 244 14.59 -15.16 -5.47
N ALA A 245 14.14 -16.19 -6.17
CA ALA A 245 13.57 -16.12 -7.52
C ALA A 245 12.46 -15.06 -7.63
N GLN A 246 11.87 -14.62 -6.50
CA GLN A 246 10.88 -13.55 -6.41
C GLN A 246 11.42 -12.16 -6.82
N ALA A 247 12.66 -11.80 -6.45
CA ALA A 247 13.24 -10.51 -6.84
C ALA A 247 13.53 -10.46 -8.36
N GLN A 248 13.99 -11.58 -8.92
CA GLN A 248 14.25 -11.71 -10.35
C GLN A 248 12.94 -11.78 -11.18
N ALA A 249 11.88 -12.38 -10.62
CA ALA A 249 10.56 -12.40 -11.25
C ALA A 249 9.89 -11.01 -11.27
N ALA A 250 9.98 -10.23 -10.19
CA ALA A 250 9.46 -8.87 -10.13
C ALA A 250 10.12 -7.94 -11.17
N ALA A 251 11.44 -8.05 -11.36
CA ALA A 251 12.18 -7.32 -12.38
C ALA A 251 11.75 -7.68 -13.81
N ARG A 252 11.45 -8.96 -14.08
CA ARG A 252 10.98 -9.43 -15.39
C ARG A 252 9.57 -8.97 -15.74
N VAL A 253 8.67 -8.90 -14.76
CA VAL A 253 7.30 -8.35 -14.94
C VAL A 253 7.35 -6.84 -15.24
N HIS A 254 8.20 -6.09 -14.54
CA HIS A 254 8.44 -4.66 -14.85
C HIS A 254 9.03 -4.45 -16.25
N ALA A 255 9.99 -5.28 -16.66
CA ALA A 255 10.58 -5.20 -18.00
C ALA A 255 9.62 -5.58 -19.14
N ALA A 256 8.59 -6.40 -18.88
CA ALA A 256 7.54 -6.71 -19.84
C ALA A 256 6.54 -5.56 -20.01
N LYS A 257 6.22 -4.85 -18.92
CA LYS A 257 5.32 -3.67 -18.95
C LYS A 257 5.94 -2.48 -19.70
N ALA A 258 7.26 -2.30 -19.64
CA ALA A 258 7.97 -1.25 -20.38
C ALA A 258 8.06 -1.49 -21.90
N ARG A 259 7.82 -2.72 -22.39
CA ARG A 259 7.91 -3.06 -23.83
C ARG A 259 6.59 -2.92 -24.58
N LYS A 260 5.45 -2.94 -23.89
CA LYS A 260 4.13 -2.68 -24.48
C LYS A 260 3.79 -1.22 -24.25
N GLY A 261 4.26 -0.36 -25.15
CA GLY A 261 3.88 1.06 -25.12
C GLY A 261 2.38 1.21 -25.34
N GLU A 262 1.65 1.49 -24.27
CA GLU A 262 0.31 2.07 -24.32
C GLU A 262 0.38 3.41 -23.58
N PRO A 263 0.13 4.55 -24.24
CA PRO A 263 0.04 5.84 -23.57
C PRO A 263 -1.34 5.99 -22.93
N GLU A 264 -1.39 6.20 -21.61
CA GLU A 264 -2.59 6.74 -20.96
C GLU A 264 -2.70 8.24 -21.29
N THR A 265 -3.30 8.53 -22.44
CA THR A 265 -3.89 9.85 -22.71
C THR A 265 -5.38 9.66 -22.92
N LEU A 266 -6.19 10.22 -22.03
CA LEU A 266 -7.57 10.59 -22.35
C LEU A 266 -7.92 11.84 -21.54
N ASN A 267 -7.84 12.96 -22.25
CA ASN A 267 -8.42 14.24 -21.86
C ASN A 267 -9.92 14.08 -21.62
N LEU A 268 -10.39 14.63 -20.51
CA LEU A 268 -11.80 14.93 -20.24
C LEU A 268 -11.96 16.45 -20.22
N LEU A 269 -12.54 17.02 -21.29
CA LEU A 269 -13.25 18.31 -21.41
C LEU A 269 -13.93 18.23 -22.80
N ASP A 270 -15.20 18.51 -23.08
CA ASP A 270 -16.31 19.15 -22.39
C ASP A 270 -17.63 18.62 -22.99
N GLY A 271 -18.71 18.66 -22.22
CA GLY A 271 -20.06 18.38 -22.71
C GLY A 271 -20.73 19.58 -23.36
N THR A 272 -21.64 19.34 -24.30
CA THR A 272 -23.00 19.92 -24.35
C THR A 272 -23.84 19.26 -25.45
N PRO A 273 -25.16 19.08 -25.26
CA PRO A 273 -26.05 18.50 -26.26
C PRO A 273 -26.71 19.58 -27.11
N ALA A 274 -26.84 19.36 -28.41
CA ALA A 274 -27.66 20.21 -29.29
C ALA A 274 -28.52 19.36 -30.23
N TYR A 275 -29.82 19.43 -29.97
CA TYR A 275 -30.99 19.32 -30.84
C TYR A 275 -30.79 19.31 -32.38
N GLY A 276 -31.54 18.41 -33.05
CA GLY A 276 -32.40 18.79 -34.19
C GLY A 276 -32.04 18.27 -35.59
N ARG A 277 -32.98 17.50 -36.18
CA ARG A 277 -33.44 17.42 -37.60
C ARG A 277 -32.39 17.08 -38.68
N ASP A 278 -32.64 16.26 -39.69
CA ASP A 278 -33.85 15.73 -40.35
C ASP A 278 -33.69 14.23 -40.65
#